data_AF-A0A7W7S778-F1
#
_entry.id   AF-A0A7W7S778-F1
#
_cell.length_a   1.000
_cell.length_b   1.000
_cell.length_c   1.000
_cell.angle_alpha   90.00
_cell.angle_beta   90.00
_cell.angle_gamma   90.00
#
_symmetry.space_group_name_H-M   'P 1'
#
loop_
_entity.id
_entity.type
_entity.pdbx_description
1 polymer ?
#
loop_
_entity_poly.entity_id
_entity_poly.type
_entity_poly.pdbx_seq_one_letter_code
_entity_poly.pdbx_strand_id
1 'polypeptide(L)'
;MTLTWEHQADPEGVIEFAGPQAGRVTMPTSEFLAAVTEFDRALLAAMDERINELERFAPVPGVQLDVAELRREHRDRATWLQRARNHEPGTDWDAVRTGLRTLLAPG
;
A
#
# COMPACT_ATOMS: atom_id res chain seq x y z
N MET A 1 11.00 -1.88 -13.24
CA MET A 1 10.38 -0.74 -12.53
C MET A 1 11.48 0.12 -11.94
N THR A 2 11.34 1.45 -12.00
CA THR A 2 12.23 2.38 -11.30
C THR A 2 11.37 3.18 -10.32
N LEU A 3 11.78 3.18 -9.06
CA LEU A 3 11.20 3.99 -7.99
C LEU A 3 12.14 5.14 -7.71
N THR A 4 11.59 6.35 -7.70
CA THR A 4 12.27 7.58 -7.29
C THR A 4 11.44 8.23 -6.21
N TRP A 5 12.08 8.66 -5.15
CA TRP A 5 11.43 9.43 -4.10
C TRP A 5 12.25 10.67 -3.80
N GLU A 6 11.53 11.68 -3.34
CA GLU A 6 12.06 12.89 -2.74
C GLU A 6 11.02 13.31 -1.70
N HIS A 7 11.44 13.50 -0.47
CA HIS A 7 10.60 14.08 0.57
C HIS A 7 11.22 15.40 1.03
N GLN A 8 10.37 16.32 1.47
CA GLN A 8 10.84 17.54 2.11
C GLN A 8 10.97 17.30 3.62
N ALA A 9 11.84 18.07 4.27
CA ALA A 9 11.82 18.14 5.72
C ALA A 9 10.46 18.71 6.13
N ASP A 10 9.87 18.13 7.18
CA ASP A 10 8.66 18.69 7.77
C ASP A 10 8.96 20.13 8.22
N PRO A 11 8.25 21.16 7.70
CA PRO A 11 8.44 22.55 8.09
C PRO A 11 8.27 22.77 9.59
N GLU A 12 7.43 21.96 10.24
CA GLU A 12 7.14 22.03 11.67
C GLU A 12 8.05 21.11 12.50
N GLY A 13 8.86 20.26 11.86
CA GLY A 13 9.80 19.35 12.52
C GLY A 13 9.14 18.23 13.33
N VAL A 14 7.87 17.92 13.07
CA VAL A 14 7.09 16.89 13.78
C VAL A 14 7.35 15.51 13.21
N ILE A 15 7.63 15.43 11.91
CA ILE A 15 7.89 14.17 11.19
C ILE A 15 9.35 14.14 10.71
N GLU A 16 10.15 13.28 11.36
CA GLU A 16 11.49 12.92 10.91
C GLU A 16 11.48 11.60 10.14
N PHE A 17 11.96 11.62 8.90
CA PHE A 17 12.17 10.40 8.13
C PHE A 17 13.57 9.86 8.40
N ALA A 18 13.67 8.59 8.80
CA ALA A 18 14.95 7.91 9.02
C ALA A 18 15.68 7.54 7.71
N GLY A 19 15.03 7.69 6.56
CA GLY A 19 15.59 7.39 5.24
C GLY A 19 16.27 8.60 4.59
N PRO A 20 17.01 8.39 3.48
CA PRO A 20 17.58 9.49 2.73
C PRO A 20 16.48 10.34 2.08
N GLN A 21 16.71 11.66 2.07
CA GLN A 21 15.77 12.67 1.56
C GLN A 21 15.27 12.37 0.14
N ALA A 22 16.17 11.89 -0.71
CA ALA A 22 15.84 11.44 -2.04
C ALA A 22 16.59 10.15 -2.35
N GLY A 23 16.05 9.40 -3.31
CA GLY A 23 16.72 8.21 -3.80
C GLY A 23 16.09 7.65 -5.05
N ARG A 24 16.82 6.71 -5.65
CA ARG A 24 16.42 6.01 -6.86
C ARG A 24 16.83 4.55 -6.76
N VAL A 25 15.90 3.67 -7.04
CA VAL A 25 16.14 2.22 -7.14
C VAL A 25 15.51 1.67 -8.41
N THR A 26 16.18 0.72 -9.05
CA THR A 26 15.64 -0.01 -10.19
C THR A 26 15.60 -1.49 -9.84
N MET A 27 14.47 -2.13 -10.07
CA MET A 27 14.27 -3.55 -9.85
C MET A 27 13.36 -4.16 -10.93
N PRO A 28 13.45 -5.46 -11.20
CA PRO A 28 12.46 -6.18 -12.00
C PRO A 28 11.05 -5.95 -11.44
N THR A 29 10.07 -5.76 -12.33
CA THR A 29 8.67 -5.58 -11.92
C THR A 29 8.15 -6.81 -11.17
N SER A 30 8.60 -8.00 -11.55
CA SER A 30 8.27 -9.26 -10.85
C SER A 30 8.75 -9.26 -9.40
N GLU A 31 9.94 -8.74 -9.12
CA GLU A 31 10.50 -8.63 -7.77
C GLU A 31 9.68 -7.68 -6.92
N PHE A 32 9.33 -6.51 -7.47
CA PHE A 32 8.44 -5.56 -6.80
C PHE A 32 7.08 -6.18 -6.45
N LEU A 33 6.44 -6.87 -7.41
CA LEU A 33 5.15 -7.51 -7.18
C LEU A 33 5.23 -8.63 -6.13
N ALA A 34 6.33 -9.39 -6.11
CA ALA A 34 6.58 -10.39 -5.08
C ALA A 34 6.72 -9.73 -3.69
N ALA A 35 7.48 -8.64 -3.59
CA ALA A 35 7.66 -7.90 -2.34
C ALA A 35 6.34 -7.32 -1.81
N VAL A 36 5.50 -6.75 -2.68
CA VAL A 36 4.16 -6.26 -2.31
C VAL A 36 3.26 -7.41 -1.81
N THR A 37 3.30 -8.57 -2.47
CA THR A 37 2.51 -9.74 -2.08
C THR A 37 2.98 -10.31 -0.72
N GLU A 38 4.28 -10.32 -0.48
CA GLU A 38 4.86 -10.73 0.81
C GLU A 38 4.44 -9.77 1.93
N PHE A 39 4.57 -8.46 1.69
CA PHE A 39 4.20 -7.43 2.66
C PHE A 39 2.72 -7.51 3.04
N ASP A 40 1.83 -7.63 2.06
CA ASP A 40 0.38 -7.76 2.29
C ASP A 40 0.05 -8.95 3.19
N ARG A 41 0.60 -10.14 2.87
CA ARG A 41 0.40 -11.34 3.68
C ARG A 41 0.93 -11.18 5.10
N ALA A 42 2.15 -10.66 5.25
CA ALA A 42 2.77 -10.49 6.56
C ALA A 42 2.01 -9.49 7.44
N LEU A 43 1.60 -8.35 6.85
CA LEU A 43 0.82 -7.33 7.54
C LEU A 43 -0.53 -7.88 7.99
N LEU A 44 -1.27 -8.55 7.09
CA LEU A 44 -2.57 -9.10 7.41
C LEU A 44 -2.47 -10.20 8.47
N ALA A 45 -1.45 -11.05 8.42
CA ALA A 45 -1.22 -12.06 9.46
C ALA A 45 -0.97 -11.42 10.84
N ALA A 46 -0.09 -10.41 10.90
CA ALA A 46 0.19 -9.71 12.15
C ALA A 46 -1.05 -8.98 12.71
N MET A 47 -1.88 -8.41 11.82
CA MET A 47 -3.15 -7.81 12.22
C MET A 47 -4.15 -8.86 12.73
N ASP A 48 -4.24 -10.03 12.10
CA ASP A 48 -5.12 -11.11 12.54
C ASP A 48 -4.76 -11.57 13.96
N GLU A 49 -3.46 -11.80 14.21
CA GLU A 49 -2.93 -12.12 15.53
C GLU A 49 -3.33 -11.08 16.58
N ARG A 50 -3.17 -9.79 16.25
CA ARG A 50 -3.53 -8.69 17.14
C ARG A 50 -5.02 -8.65 17.45
N ILE A 51 -5.88 -8.90 16.47
CA ILE A 51 -7.34 -8.96 16.70
C ILE A 51 -7.69 -10.20 17.53
N ASN A 52 -7.05 -11.35 17.28
CA ASN A 52 -7.23 -12.56 18.09
C ASN A 52 -6.84 -12.34 19.56
N GLU A 53 -5.85 -11.50 19.85
CA GLU A 53 -5.51 -11.09 21.22
C GLU A 53 -6.63 -10.22 21.84
N LEU A 54 -7.12 -9.23 21.09
CA LEU A 54 -8.18 -8.33 21.54
C LEU A 54 -9.53 -9.03 21.74
N GLU A 55 -9.79 -10.11 21.02
CA GLU A 55 -10.97 -10.96 21.24
C GLU A 55 -10.85 -11.81 22.51
N ARG A 56 -9.62 -12.19 22.88
CA ARG A 56 -9.34 -13.03 24.05
C ARG A 56 -9.27 -12.25 25.36
N PHE A 57 -8.81 -11.01 25.33
CA PHE A 57 -8.63 -10.17 26.51
C PHE A 57 -9.65 -9.03 26.53
N ALA A 58 -10.16 -8.70 27.71
CA ALA A 58 -11.03 -7.53 27.85
C ALA A 58 -10.28 -6.25 27.40
N PRO A 59 -10.96 -5.31 26.74
CA PRO A 59 -10.35 -4.03 26.35
C PRO A 59 -9.75 -3.32 27.57
N VAL A 60 -8.75 -2.48 27.31
CA VAL A 60 -8.17 -1.60 28.34
C VAL A 60 -9.31 -0.82 29.02
N PRO A 61 -9.36 -0.75 30.37
CA PRO A 61 -10.39 0.00 31.06
C PRO A 61 -10.51 1.44 30.54
N GLY A 62 -11.73 1.86 30.22
CA GLY A 62 -12.01 3.18 29.64
C GLY A 62 -11.88 3.25 28.11
N VAL A 63 -11.45 2.18 27.45
CA VAL A 63 -11.42 2.09 25.98
C VAL A 63 -12.60 1.23 25.51
N GLN A 64 -13.53 1.85 24.78
CA GLN A 64 -14.56 1.12 24.04
C GLN A 64 -14.01 0.74 22.67
N LEU A 65 -13.95 -0.57 22.41
CA LEU A 65 -13.52 -1.10 21.12
C LEU A 65 -14.59 -2.08 20.61
N ASP A 66 -15.14 -1.80 19.43
CA ASP A 66 -15.99 -2.76 18.74
C ASP A 66 -15.11 -3.77 18.00
N VAL A 67 -14.80 -4.86 18.71
CA VAL A 67 -13.92 -5.92 18.19
C VAL A 67 -14.61 -6.68 17.04
N ALA A 68 -15.94 -6.76 17.03
CA ALA A 68 -16.68 -7.42 15.96
C ALA A 68 -16.62 -6.63 14.64
N GLU A 69 -16.75 -5.30 14.73
CA GLU A 69 -16.52 -4.39 13.62
C GLU A 69 -15.09 -4.53 13.10
N LEU A 70 -14.09 -4.45 13.99
CA LEU A 70 -12.68 -4.55 13.65
C LEU A 70 -12.37 -5.87 12.91
N ARG A 71 -12.93 -6.98 13.38
CA ARG A 71 -12.80 -8.30 12.73
C ARG A 71 -13.41 -8.30 11.33
N ARG A 72 -14.57 -7.65 11.14
CA ARG A 72 -15.21 -7.55 9.83
C ARG A 72 -14.36 -6.75 8.86
N GLU A 73 -13.89 -5.57 9.29
CA GLU A 73 -13.03 -4.74 8.45
C GLU A 73 -11.73 -5.45 8.06
N HIS A 74 -11.11 -6.17 8.99
CA HIS A 74 -9.91 -6.95 8.71
C HIS A 74 -10.14 -8.00 7.62
N ARG A 75 -11.25 -8.75 7.69
CA ARG A 75 -11.62 -9.72 6.65
C ARG A 75 -11.84 -9.07 5.30
N ASP A 76 -12.44 -7.88 5.24
CA ASP A 76 -12.59 -7.17 3.97
C ASP A 76 -11.23 -6.73 3.42
N ARG A 77 -10.39 -6.09 4.24
CA ARG A 77 -9.03 -5.65 3.87
C ARG A 77 -8.17 -6.80 3.35
N ALA A 78 -8.32 -8.00 3.93
CA ALA A 78 -7.59 -9.19 3.50
C ALA A 78 -7.89 -9.63 2.05
N THR A 79 -8.92 -9.06 1.42
CA THR A 79 -9.27 -9.35 0.03
C THR A 79 -8.82 -8.27 -0.95
N TRP A 80 -8.37 -7.11 -0.46
CA TRP A 80 -8.18 -5.92 -1.30
C TRP A 80 -7.06 -6.09 -2.33
N LEU A 81 -5.92 -6.68 -1.96
CA LEU A 81 -4.84 -6.90 -2.92
C LEU A 81 -5.30 -7.83 -4.05
N GLN A 82 -6.03 -8.91 -3.73
CA GLN A 82 -6.56 -9.82 -4.74
C GLN A 82 -7.58 -9.12 -5.65
N ARG A 83 -8.47 -8.30 -5.09
CA ARG A 83 -9.42 -7.48 -5.87
C ARG A 83 -8.70 -6.53 -6.81
N ALA A 84 -7.67 -5.83 -6.32
CA ALA A 84 -6.87 -4.91 -7.11
C ALA A 84 -6.09 -5.63 -8.23
N ARG A 85 -5.56 -6.83 -7.97
CA ARG A 85 -4.86 -7.64 -8.99
C ARG A 85 -5.78 -8.18 -10.07
N ASN A 86 -7.02 -8.50 -9.72
CA ASN A 86 -8.03 -8.98 -10.65
C ASN A 86 -8.73 -7.84 -11.40
N HIS A 87 -8.51 -6.59 -10.97
CA HIS A 87 -9.07 -5.45 -11.66
C HIS A 87 -8.34 -5.24 -12.98
N GLU A 88 -9.04 -5.46 -14.09
CA GLU A 88 -8.61 -4.98 -15.40
C GLU A 88 -9.02 -3.51 -15.52
N PRO A 89 -8.06 -2.57 -15.53
CA PRO A 89 -8.39 -1.18 -15.76
C PRO A 89 -8.95 -1.07 -17.18
N GLY A 90 -10.12 -0.46 -17.36
CA GLY A 90 -10.70 -0.16 -18.68
C GLY A 90 -9.90 0.89 -19.48
N THR A 91 -8.66 1.17 -19.08
CA THR A 91 -7.76 2.10 -19.73
C THR A 91 -7.24 1.48 -21.02
N ASP A 92 -7.59 2.10 -22.16
CA ASP A 92 -6.96 1.81 -23.43
C ASP A 92 -5.53 2.37 -23.45
N TRP A 93 -4.58 1.53 -23.07
CA TRP A 93 -3.17 1.89 -23.06
C TRP A 93 -2.60 2.15 -24.46
N ASP A 94 -3.21 1.62 -25.52
CA ASP A 94 -2.79 1.92 -26.88
C ASP A 94 -3.21 3.32 -27.31
N ALA A 95 -4.43 3.74 -26.96
CA ALA A 95 -4.88 5.13 -27.14
C ALA A 95 -3.98 6.10 -26.35
N VAL A 96 -3.68 5.80 -25.08
CA VAL A 96 -2.79 6.62 -24.23
C VAL A 96 -1.39 6.73 -24.86
N ARG A 97 -0.78 5.61 -25.26
CA ARG A 97 0.54 5.61 -25.92
C ARG A 97 0.53 6.38 -27.22
N THR A 98 -0.56 6.31 -27.99
CA THR A 98 -0.71 7.04 -29.26
C THR A 98 -0.77 8.53 -29.02
N GLY A 99 -1.63 8.99 -28.10
CA GLY A 99 -1.72 10.41 -27.73
C GLY A 99 -0.41 10.95 -27.17
N LEU A 100 0.31 10.17 -26.36
CA LEU A 100 1.62 10.58 -25.82
C LEU A 100 2.64 10.83 -26.94
N ARG A 101 2.67 9.98 -27.98
CA ARG A 101 3.55 10.20 -29.13
C ARG A 101 3.20 11.48 -29.89
N THR A 102 1.91 11.82 -30.00
CA THR A 102 1.49 13.09 -30.62
C THR A 102 1.95 14.30 -29.81
N LEU A 103 1.89 14.23 -28.47
CA LEU A 103 2.31 15.33 -27.59
C LEU A 103 3.84 15.49 -27.49
N LEU A 104 4.59 14.40 -27.62
CA LEU A 104 6.06 14.38 -27.51
C LEU A 104 6.77 14.47 -28.86
N ALA A 105 6.06 14.41 -29.98
CA ALA A 105 6.66 14.64 -31.29
C ALA A 105 7.16 16.08 -31.37
N PRO A 106 8.41 16.33 -31.78
CA PRO A 106 8.87 17.70 -32.04
C PRO A 106 8.02 18.28 -33.17
N GLY A 107 7.50 19.49 -32.96
CA GLY A 107 6.80 20.26 -34.00
C GLY A 107 7.71 20.66 -35.14
#